data_AF-A0A2H9KZJ3-F1
#
_entry.id   AF-A0A2H9KZJ3-F1
#
_cell.length_a   1.000
_cell.length_b   1.000
_cell.length_c   1.000
_cell.angle_alpha   90.00
_cell.angle_beta   90.00
_cell.angle_gamma   90.00
#
_symmetry.space_group_name_H-M   'P 1'
#
loop_
_entity.id
_entity.type
_entity.pdbx_description
1 polymer ?
#
loop_
_entity_poly.entity_id
_entity_poly.type
_entity_poly.pdbx_seq_one_letter_code
_entity_poly.pdbx_strand_id
1 'polypeptide(L)'
;MAKSEFPKPKKLQHPNYFMDAQLSKAWDETCQILLGGQLGDIADYEKYLMKYVEEVQFRKSALSGKKVTTSSPSFCKSAKFISLDEQEKYDKMFREVKLNVNEIKDIDSIVSAIREKFYYGGNLISGNSSNFEDCDSCANSRYLHHCNELYDCKFMAYSSVLRFCEYCFGSSGGGETKFCINCYEVFEQNRCMENFRCYTCNDCFYCATLEQCNNCLFSFNQKNKIDCIGNLQLEKEKFFELKKKLLDEMREELKKKKEIPSILDLMKG
;
A
#
# COMPACT_ATOMS: atom_id res chain seq x y z
N MET A 1 12.28 -17.74 38.28
CA MET A 1 12.03 -17.03 37.00
C MET A 1 10.58 -17.25 36.62
N ALA A 2 9.74 -16.21 36.69
CA ALA A 2 8.34 -16.31 36.27
C ALA A 2 8.26 -16.21 34.74
N LYS A 3 7.59 -17.16 34.08
CA LYS A 3 7.31 -17.08 32.65
C LYS A 3 6.14 -16.10 32.46
N SER A 4 6.40 -14.95 31.85
CA SER A 4 5.34 -14.03 31.44
C SER A 4 4.59 -14.60 30.25
N GLU A 5 3.46 -15.26 30.50
CA GLU A 5 2.55 -15.66 29.43
C GLU A 5 1.91 -14.40 28.82
N PHE A 6 2.39 -13.98 27.65
CA PHE A 6 1.75 -12.93 26.89
C PHE A 6 0.35 -13.41 26.46
N PRO A 7 -0.71 -12.61 26.68
CA PRO A 7 -2.05 -12.99 26.28
C PRO A 7 -2.09 -13.16 24.76
N LYS A 8 -2.57 -14.33 24.30
CA LYS A 8 -2.77 -14.58 22.87
C LYS A 8 -3.70 -13.51 22.30
N PRO A 9 -3.40 -12.92 21.12
CA PRO A 9 -4.24 -11.88 20.55
C PRO A 9 -5.66 -12.43 20.36
N LYS A 10 -6.65 -11.73 20.92
CA LYS A 10 -8.05 -12.02 20.62
C LYS A 10 -8.23 -11.84 19.12
N LYS A 11 -8.82 -12.82 18.44
CA LYS A 11 -9.32 -12.62 17.07
C LYS A 11 -10.27 -11.42 17.12
N LEU A 12 -9.88 -10.32 16.47
CA LEU A 12 -10.78 -9.21 16.24
C LEU A 12 -11.94 -9.77 15.40
N GLN A 13 -13.15 -9.70 15.94
CA GLN A 13 -14.32 -9.74 15.07
C GLN A 13 -14.32 -8.38 14.38
N HIS A 14 -13.75 -8.33 13.18
CA HIS A 14 -13.69 -7.10 12.40
C HIS A 14 -15.15 -6.65 12.18
N PRO A 15 -15.57 -5.50 12.74
CA PRO A 15 -16.90 -4.97 12.45
C PRO A 15 -16.94 -4.71 10.94
N ASN A 16 -18.03 -5.13 10.27
CA ASN A 16 -18.18 -5.10 8.81
C ASN A 16 -17.52 -3.85 8.20
N TYR A 17 -16.29 -4.02 7.68
CA TYR A 17 -15.58 -2.94 7.00
C TYR A 17 -16.40 -2.61 5.77
N PHE A 18 -16.81 -1.35 5.63
CA PHE A 18 -17.60 -0.91 4.50
C PHE A 18 -16.65 -0.64 3.32
N MET A 19 -16.00 -1.70 2.86
CA MET A 19 -15.08 -1.65 1.72
C MET A 19 -15.84 -1.10 0.53
N ASP A 20 -15.32 -0.03 -0.08
CA ASP A 20 -16.06 0.70 -1.10
C ASP A 20 -16.40 -0.23 -2.27
N ALA A 21 -17.67 -0.24 -2.68
CA ALA A 21 -18.15 -1.15 -3.72
C ALA A 21 -17.40 -0.99 -5.07
N GLN A 22 -16.85 0.19 -5.35
CA GLN A 22 -15.99 0.41 -6.51
C GLN A 22 -14.61 -0.23 -6.34
N LEU A 23 -14.06 -0.22 -5.12
CA LEU A 23 -12.77 -0.85 -4.78
C LEU A 23 -12.90 -2.39 -4.78
N SER A 24 -14.03 -2.95 -4.33
CA SER A 24 -14.30 -4.39 -4.46
C SER A 24 -14.48 -4.81 -5.93
N LYS A 25 -15.24 -4.03 -6.71
CA LYS A 25 -15.40 -4.25 -8.16
C LYS A 25 -14.05 -4.19 -8.90
N ALA A 26 -13.21 -3.23 -8.55
CA ALA A 26 -11.87 -3.06 -9.08
C ALA A 26 -10.97 -4.28 -8.88
N TRP A 27 -11.01 -4.84 -7.67
CA TRP A 27 -10.32 -6.07 -7.31
C TRP A 27 -10.81 -7.26 -8.15
N ASP A 28 -12.12 -7.44 -8.26
CA ASP A 28 -12.73 -8.51 -9.07
C ASP A 28 -12.34 -8.41 -10.55
N GLU A 29 -12.41 -7.21 -11.15
CA GLU A 29 -11.96 -6.96 -12.52
C GLU A 29 -10.46 -7.25 -12.69
N THR A 30 -9.63 -6.86 -11.72
CA THR A 30 -8.19 -7.13 -11.72
C THR A 30 -7.90 -8.64 -11.68
N CYS A 31 -8.55 -9.38 -10.79
CA CYS A 31 -8.42 -10.83 -10.67
C CYS A 31 -8.90 -11.56 -11.93
N GLN A 32 -10.06 -11.16 -12.46
CA GLN A 32 -10.63 -11.75 -13.67
C GLN A 32 -9.71 -11.61 -14.88
N ILE A 33 -8.97 -10.50 -14.99
CA ILE A 33 -8.08 -10.22 -16.12
C ILE A 33 -6.69 -10.86 -15.93
N LEU A 34 -6.14 -10.88 -14.72
CA LEU A 34 -4.82 -11.46 -14.45
C LEU A 34 -4.83 -12.98 -14.26
N LEU A 35 -5.84 -13.50 -13.58
CA LEU A 35 -5.91 -14.90 -13.12
C LEU A 35 -7.06 -15.69 -13.77
N GLY A 36 -7.76 -15.09 -14.74
CA GLY A 36 -8.88 -15.71 -15.43
C GLY A 36 -10.14 -15.95 -14.58
N GLY A 37 -10.17 -15.47 -13.33
CA GLY A 37 -11.30 -15.64 -12.43
C GLY A 37 -11.18 -14.86 -11.12
N GLN A 38 -12.30 -14.71 -10.42
CA GLN A 38 -12.39 -14.00 -9.14
C GLN A 38 -11.77 -14.77 -7.96
N LEU A 39 -11.20 -14.03 -7.02
CA LEU A 39 -10.55 -14.55 -5.80
C LEU A 39 -11.44 -14.49 -4.54
N GLY A 40 -12.54 -13.74 -4.57
CA GLY A 40 -13.35 -13.38 -3.39
C GLY A 40 -12.99 -11.99 -2.86
N ASP A 41 -13.45 -11.65 -1.65
CA ASP A 41 -13.26 -10.33 -1.05
C ASP A 41 -11.77 -9.96 -0.92
N ILE A 42 -11.41 -8.72 -1.26
CA ILE A 42 -10.05 -8.18 -1.13
C ILE A 42 -9.57 -8.15 0.33
N ALA A 43 -10.50 -7.98 1.30
CA ALA A 43 -10.16 -7.97 2.73
C ALA A 43 -9.60 -9.31 3.22
N ASP A 44 -9.98 -10.44 2.59
CA ASP A 44 -9.39 -11.76 2.89
C ASP A 44 -7.88 -11.81 2.60
N TYR A 45 -7.37 -10.87 1.78
CA TYR A 45 -5.99 -10.83 1.30
C TYR A 45 -5.13 -9.74 1.98
N GLU A 46 -5.65 -8.94 2.92
CA GLU A 46 -4.93 -7.84 3.60
C GLU A 46 -3.49 -8.24 4.01
N LYS A 47 -3.33 -9.35 4.75
CA LYS A 47 -2.03 -9.88 5.19
C LYS A 47 -1.06 -10.16 4.04
N TYR A 48 -1.56 -10.65 2.91
CA TYR A 48 -0.74 -10.88 1.72
C TYR A 48 -0.36 -9.54 1.10
N LEU A 49 -1.34 -8.68 0.84
CA LEU A 49 -1.17 -7.40 0.13
C LEU A 49 -0.27 -6.40 0.89
N MET A 50 -0.25 -6.46 2.23
CA MET A 50 0.63 -5.66 3.09
C MET A 50 2.05 -6.22 3.30
N LYS A 51 2.37 -7.42 2.79
CA LYS A 51 3.54 -8.22 3.25
C LYS A 51 4.90 -7.51 3.20
N TYR A 52 5.12 -6.60 2.25
CA TYR A 52 6.32 -5.76 2.18
C TYR A 52 5.98 -4.27 2.05
N VAL A 53 4.81 -3.84 2.51
CA VAL A 53 4.33 -2.45 2.47
C VAL A 53 4.60 -1.79 3.83
N GLU A 54 4.89 -0.49 3.87
CA GLU A 54 4.98 0.22 5.15
C GLU A 54 3.60 0.30 5.83
N GLU A 55 3.47 -0.26 7.03
CA GLU A 55 2.21 -0.29 7.78
C GLU A 55 1.75 1.13 8.16
N VAL A 56 0.54 1.53 7.74
CA VAL A 56 -0.05 2.79 8.21
C VAL A 56 -0.24 2.74 9.71
N GLN A 57 0.00 3.87 10.37
CA GLN A 57 0.10 3.91 11.82
C GLN A 57 -1.11 4.58 12.43
N PHE A 58 -1.77 3.89 13.37
CA PHE A 58 -2.91 4.45 14.10
C PHE A 58 -2.49 5.09 15.42
N ARG A 59 -2.94 6.32 15.63
CA ARG A 59 -2.73 7.15 16.83
C ARG A 59 -4.08 7.72 17.28
N LYS A 60 -4.10 8.34 18.46
CA LYS A 60 -5.26 9.09 18.96
C LYS A 60 -4.96 10.58 18.89
N SER A 61 -5.93 11.37 18.45
CA SER A 61 -5.88 12.81 18.55
C SER A 61 -5.76 13.23 20.01
N ALA A 62 -4.80 14.10 20.30
CA ALA A 62 -4.62 14.70 21.61
C ALA A 62 -5.62 15.86 21.87
N LEU A 63 -6.45 16.25 20.88
CA LEU A 63 -7.49 17.26 21.02
C LEU A 63 -8.91 16.69 21.13
N SER A 64 -9.19 15.50 20.59
CA SER A 64 -10.53 14.88 20.62
C SER A 64 -10.56 13.39 20.98
N GLY A 65 -9.41 12.71 20.96
CA GLY A 65 -9.36 11.25 21.09
C GLY A 65 -9.74 10.46 19.83
N LYS A 66 -10.12 11.13 18.73
CA LYS A 66 -10.39 10.51 17.41
C LYS A 66 -9.20 9.66 16.91
N LYS A 67 -9.47 8.70 16.03
CA LYS A 67 -8.45 7.95 15.29
C LYS A 67 -7.71 8.89 14.33
N VAL A 68 -6.38 8.85 14.37
CA VAL A 68 -5.49 9.56 13.44
C VAL A 68 -4.61 8.52 12.76
N THR A 69 -4.60 8.51 11.44
CA THR A 69 -3.70 7.70 10.61
C THR A 69 -2.47 8.52 10.27
N THR A 70 -1.28 7.92 10.31
CA THR A 70 -0.02 8.59 10.01
C THR A 70 0.87 7.71 9.13
N SER A 71 1.59 8.29 8.17
CA SER A 71 2.37 7.52 7.19
C SER A 71 3.52 6.70 7.79
N SER A 72 4.24 7.24 8.78
CA SER A 72 5.48 6.63 9.30
C SER A 72 5.36 6.12 10.76
N PRO A 73 6.06 5.03 11.14
CA PRO A 73 6.24 4.62 12.54
C PRO A 73 7.29 5.44 13.28
N SER A 74 8.10 6.25 12.60
CA SER A 74 9.30 6.90 13.13
C SER A 74 9.06 8.09 14.08
N PHE A 75 7.80 8.43 14.37
CA PHE A 75 7.48 9.51 15.31
C PHE A 75 7.90 9.18 16.75
N CYS A 76 8.25 10.22 17.51
CA CYS A 76 8.58 10.08 18.94
C CYS A 76 7.42 9.46 19.74
N LYS A 77 7.71 8.60 20.71
CA LYS A 77 6.69 7.95 21.56
C LYS A 77 5.82 8.92 22.36
N SER A 78 6.32 10.12 22.64
CA SER A 78 5.59 11.21 23.33
C SER A 78 5.00 12.24 22.36
N ALA A 79 5.02 11.99 21.05
CA ALA A 79 4.43 12.87 20.05
C ALA A 79 2.92 13.00 20.26
N LYS A 80 2.41 14.23 20.19
CA LYS A 80 0.99 14.53 20.17
C LYS A 80 0.53 14.58 18.71
N PHE A 81 -0.66 14.05 18.43
CA PHE A 81 -1.22 14.01 17.07
C PHE A 81 -2.54 14.75 17.02
N ILE A 82 -2.90 15.27 15.85
CA ILE A 82 -4.22 15.79 15.50
C ILE A 82 -4.62 15.29 14.11
N SER A 83 -5.93 15.18 13.88
CA SER A 83 -6.47 14.96 12.54
C SER A 83 -6.59 16.28 11.79
N LEU A 84 -6.51 16.26 10.46
CA LEU A 84 -6.62 17.47 9.62
C LEU A 84 -7.91 18.26 9.85
N ASP A 85 -9.04 17.59 10.15
CA ASP A 85 -10.32 18.23 10.48
C ASP A 85 -10.33 18.98 11.84
N GLU A 86 -9.23 18.92 12.59
CA GLU A 86 -9.04 19.62 13.86
C GLU A 86 -8.16 20.88 13.74
N GLN A 87 -7.67 21.21 12.53
CA GLN A 87 -6.72 22.30 12.30
C GLN A 87 -7.22 23.64 12.85
N GLU A 88 -8.49 24.00 12.65
CA GLU A 88 -9.05 25.26 13.16
C GLU A 88 -9.03 25.34 14.70
N LYS A 89 -9.28 24.20 15.38
CA LYS A 89 -9.23 24.11 16.84
C LYS A 89 -7.79 24.23 17.34
N TYR A 90 -6.84 23.62 16.64
CA TYR A 90 -5.42 23.75 16.91
C TYR A 90 -4.96 25.21 16.72
N ASP A 91 -5.29 25.85 15.59
CA ASP A 91 -4.92 27.23 15.28
C ASP A 91 -5.44 28.20 16.34
N LYS A 92 -6.68 28.03 16.80
CA LYS A 92 -7.24 28.85 17.89
C LYS A 92 -6.43 28.68 19.18
N MET A 93 -6.19 27.45 19.61
CA MET A 93 -5.37 27.14 20.79
C MET A 93 -3.94 27.69 20.67
N PHE A 94 -3.36 27.68 19.46
CA PHE A 94 -2.01 28.17 19.20
C PHE A 94 -1.94 29.70 19.25
N ARG A 95 -2.95 30.42 18.71
CA ARG A 95 -3.05 31.89 18.81
C ARG A 95 -3.18 32.41 20.25
N GLU A 96 -3.67 31.58 21.17
CA GLU A 96 -3.77 31.90 22.60
C GLU A 96 -2.41 31.80 23.33
N VAL A 97 -1.36 31.26 22.69
CA VAL A 97 0.00 31.16 23.24
C VAL A 97 0.68 32.54 23.20
N LYS A 98 0.87 33.14 24.38
CA LYS A 98 1.63 34.38 24.53
C LYS A 98 3.08 34.07 24.88
N LEU A 99 4.00 34.43 24.00
CA LEU A 99 5.43 34.42 24.30
C LEU A 99 5.83 35.71 25.01
N ASN A 100 6.42 35.60 26.19
CA ASN A 100 7.02 36.73 26.89
C ASN A 100 8.42 36.98 26.31
N VAL A 101 8.63 38.13 25.66
CA VAL A 101 9.92 38.48 25.04
C VAL A 101 11.07 38.44 26.05
N ASN A 102 10.82 38.74 27.33
CA ASN A 102 11.84 38.72 28.39
C ASN A 102 12.26 37.29 28.80
N GLU A 103 11.49 36.27 28.45
CA GLU A 103 11.80 34.85 28.68
C GLU A 103 12.58 34.23 27.51
N ILE A 104 12.59 34.89 26.35
CA ILE A 104 13.33 34.44 25.15
C ILE A 104 14.78 34.90 25.26
N LYS A 105 15.66 34.00 25.71
CA LYS A 105 17.12 34.23 25.77
C LYS A 105 17.85 33.64 24.56
N ASP A 106 17.37 32.51 24.08
CA ASP A 106 17.96 31.65 23.06
C ASP A 106 16.86 30.80 22.39
N ILE A 107 17.25 29.96 21.43
CA ILE A 107 16.35 29.05 20.72
C ILE A 107 15.74 28.01 21.67
N ASP A 108 16.50 27.51 22.65
CA ASP A 108 16.04 26.51 23.61
C ASP A 108 14.94 27.05 24.53
N SER A 109 14.98 28.34 24.87
CA SER A 109 13.94 29.05 25.60
C SER A 109 12.64 29.12 24.79
N ILE A 110 12.72 29.43 23.48
CA ILE A 110 11.56 29.44 22.57
C ILE A 110 10.96 28.04 22.48
N VAL A 111 11.79 27.04 22.18
CA VAL A 111 11.36 25.64 22.07
C VAL A 111 10.72 25.18 23.38
N SER A 112 11.30 25.49 24.54
CA SER A 112 10.74 25.13 25.84
C SER A 112 9.37 25.77 26.10
N ALA A 113 9.16 27.02 25.68
CA ALA A 113 7.88 27.71 25.83
C ALA A 113 6.77 27.11 24.94
N ILE A 114 7.10 26.60 23.74
CA ILE A 114 6.11 26.11 22.76
C ILE A 114 6.05 24.59 22.59
N ARG A 115 7.00 23.81 23.12
CA ARG A 115 7.08 22.35 22.85
C ARG A 115 5.81 21.59 23.20
N GLU A 116 5.13 21.98 24.27
CA GLU A 116 3.88 21.35 24.69
C GLU A 116 2.71 21.61 23.74
N LYS A 117 2.89 22.55 22.80
CA LYS A 117 1.94 22.98 21.77
C LYS A 117 2.30 22.44 20.39
N PHE A 118 3.35 21.63 20.23
CA PHE A 118 3.60 20.93 18.96
C PHE A 118 2.76 19.65 18.86
N TYR A 119 2.11 19.50 17.70
CA TYR A 119 1.33 18.33 17.32
C TYR A 119 1.69 17.97 15.88
N TYR A 120 1.73 16.69 15.56
CA TYR A 120 1.83 16.19 14.19
C TYR A 120 0.42 16.08 13.61
N GLY A 121 0.25 16.53 12.37
CA GLY A 121 -0.95 16.24 11.58
C GLY A 121 -0.91 14.82 11.05
N GLY A 122 -2.07 14.17 11.03
CA GLY A 122 -2.35 12.95 10.28
C GLY A 122 -3.75 13.02 9.67
N ASN A 123 -4.18 11.95 8.99
CA ASN A 123 -5.32 11.96 8.07
C ASN A 123 -5.18 13.09 7.03
N LEU A 124 -3.96 13.32 6.51
CA LEU A 124 -3.64 14.43 5.61
C LEU A 124 -4.18 14.17 4.20
N ILE A 125 -5.48 14.42 4.01
CA ILE A 125 -6.17 14.25 2.73
C ILE A 125 -6.41 15.62 2.09
N SER A 126 -5.95 15.78 0.84
CA SER A 126 -5.90 17.08 0.15
C SER A 126 -6.33 17.02 -1.32
N GLY A 127 -6.51 18.19 -1.93
CA GLY A 127 -6.90 18.30 -3.34
C GLY A 127 -8.29 17.70 -3.63
N ASN A 128 -8.46 17.12 -4.82
CA ASN A 128 -9.74 16.57 -5.29
C ASN A 128 -9.98 15.11 -4.84
N SER A 129 -9.79 14.85 -3.54
CA SER A 129 -9.84 13.50 -2.96
C SER A 129 -11.21 13.14 -2.36
N SER A 130 -11.63 11.88 -2.46
CA SER A 130 -12.89 11.39 -1.90
C SER A 130 -12.90 9.88 -1.68
N ASN A 131 -13.74 9.38 -0.76
CA ASN A 131 -13.89 7.94 -0.45
C ASN A 131 -12.55 7.32 -0.03
N PHE A 132 -12.14 7.64 1.19
CA PHE A 132 -10.89 7.17 1.79
C PHE A 132 -11.18 6.60 3.19
N GLU A 133 -10.51 5.51 3.53
CA GLU A 133 -10.52 4.91 4.86
C GLU A 133 -9.08 4.60 5.29
N ASP A 134 -8.71 4.93 6.52
CA ASP A 134 -7.39 4.65 7.08
C ASP A 134 -6.23 5.09 6.17
N CYS A 135 -6.33 6.32 5.65
CA CYS A 135 -5.35 6.91 4.75
C CYS A 135 -4.64 8.12 5.37
N ASP A 136 -3.38 8.35 4.99
CA ASP A 136 -2.61 9.55 5.33
C ASP A 136 -1.76 10.07 4.16
N SER A 137 -1.48 11.38 4.15
CA SER A 137 -0.69 12.06 3.12
C SER A 137 -1.12 11.72 1.68
N CYS A 138 -2.40 11.90 1.38
CA CYS A 138 -2.99 11.62 0.06
C CYS A 138 -3.49 12.90 -0.63
N ALA A 139 -3.28 13.01 -1.94
CA ALA A 139 -3.72 14.14 -2.76
C ALA A 139 -4.40 13.68 -4.06
N ASN A 140 -5.44 14.40 -4.48
CA ASN A 140 -6.19 14.17 -5.72
C ASN A 140 -6.65 12.72 -5.98
N SER A 141 -6.86 11.94 -4.92
CA SER A 141 -7.00 10.48 -5.01
C SER A 141 -8.36 9.98 -4.53
N ARG A 142 -8.85 8.88 -5.11
CA ARG A 142 -10.21 8.40 -4.84
C ARG A 142 -10.30 6.89 -4.64
N TYR A 143 -11.20 6.46 -3.75
CA TYR A 143 -11.42 5.03 -3.43
C TYR A 143 -10.14 4.39 -2.87
N LEU A 144 -9.69 4.88 -1.72
CA LEU A 144 -8.48 4.44 -1.05
C LEU A 144 -8.80 3.75 0.29
N HIS A 145 -8.12 2.65 0.59
CA HIS A 145 -8.26 1.95 1.87
C HIS A 145 -6.90 1.53 2.41
N HIS A 146 -6.56 1.93 3.64
CA HIS A 146 -5.34 1.49 4.32
C HIS A 146 -4.05 1.85 3.52
N CYS A 147 -3.89 3.14 3.18
CA CYS A 147 -2.82 3.63 2.29
C CYS A 147 -2.08 4.87 2.83
N ASN A 148 -0.83 5.09 2.40
CA ASN A 148 -0.08 6.30 2.70
C ASN A 148 0.68 6.86 1.48
N GLU A 149 0.89 8.19 1.47
CA GLU A 149 1.78 8.89 0.54
C GLU A 149 1.40 8.71 -0.95
N LEU A 150 0.15 9.04 -1.28
CA LEU A 150 -0.47 8.81 -2.60
C LEU A 150 -0.82 10.11 -3.34
N TYR A 151 -0.52 10.17 -4.63
CA TYR A 151 -0.81 11.34 -5.47
C TYR A 151 -1.45 10.94 -6.81
N ASP A 152 -2.60 11.52 -7.13
CA ASP A 152 -3.34 11.28 -8.38
C ASP A 152 -3.64 9.78 -8.64
N CYS A 153 -4.03 9.05 -7.59
CA CYS A 153 -4.32 7.61 -7.62
C CYS A 153 -5.83 7.32 -7.50
N LYS A 154 -6.27 6.19 -8.06
CA LYS A 154 -7.64 5.67 -7.88
C LYS A 154 -7.64 4.20 -7.50
N PHE A 155 -8.59 3.83 -6.66
CA PHE A 155 -8.95 2.45 -6.36
C PHE A 155 -7.74 1.63 -5.89
N MET A 156 -7.20 1.97 -4.72
CA MET A 156 -6.03 1.30 -4.16
C MET A 156 -6.28 0.88 -2.72
N ALA A 157 -5.64 -0.21 -2.34
CA ALA A 157 -5.70 -0.79 -1.00
C ALA A 157 -4.29 -1.19 -0.56
N TYR A 158 -4.02 -1.09 0.75
CA TYR A 158 -2.81 -1.64 1.37
C TYR A 158 -1.51 -1.18 0.68
N SER A 159 -1.40 0.11 0.35
CA SER A 159 -0.38 0.62 -0.59
C SER A 159 0.35 1.87 -0.08
N SER A 160 1.64 1.95 -0.39
CA SER A 160 2.53 3.05 0.03
C SER A 160 3.27 3.69 -1.15
N VAL A 161 3.52 5.00 -1.06
CA VAL A 161 4.47 5.77 -1.91
C VAL A 161 4.25 5.58 -3.42
N LEU A 162 3.12 6.07 -3.93
CA LEU A 162 2.70 5.90 -5.34
C LEU A 162 2.18 7.21 -5.98
N ARG A 163 2.32 7.29 -7.31
CA ARG A 163 1.79 8.37 -8.15
C ARG A 163 1.12 7.80 -9.40
N PHE A 164 0.07 8.47 -9.89
CA PHE A 164 -0.57 8.19 -11.20
C PHE A 164 -1.04 6.73 -11.40
N CYS A 165 -1.81 6.18 -10.45
CA CYS A 165 -2.20 4.76 -10.44
C CYS A 165 -3.70 4.51 -10.58
N GLU A 166 -4.07 3.43 -11.29
CA GLU A 166 -5.44 2.94 -11.53
C GLU A 166 -5.31 1.48 -12.01
N TYR A 167 -4.82 0.49 -11.26
CA TYR A 167 -5.10 0.07 -9.87
C TYR A 167 -3.87 -0.69 -9.30
N CYS A 168 -3.65 -0.70 -7.97
CA CYS A 168 -2.58 -1.51 -7.33
C CYS A 168 -2.95 -1.95 -5.89
N PHE A 169 -2.65 -3.20 -5.54
CA PHE A 169 -2.86 -3.77 -4.19
C PHE A 169 -1.79 -4.83 -3.88
N GLY A 170 -0.83 -4.71 -2.95
CA GLY A 170 -0.18 -3.51 -2.39
C GLY A 170 1.27 -3.36 -2.89
N SER A 171 2.04 -2.35 -2.43
CA SER A 171 3.36 -2.04 -3.02
C SER A 171 4.34 -1.27 -2.13
N SER A 172 5.65 -1.46 -2.39
CA SER A 172 6.75 -0.61 -1.90
C SER A 172 7.69 -0.10 -3.02
N GLY A 173 7.12 0.43 -4.10
CA GLY A 173 7.85 1.29 -5.05
C GLY A 173 7.01 1.54 -6.30
N GLY A 174 6.84 2.80 -6.73
CA GLY A 174 5.65 3.18 -7.49
C GLY A 174 5.79 4.22 -8.60
N GLY A 175 4.88 4.11 -9.58
CA GLY A 175 4.76 4.92 -10.78
C GLY A 175 3.91 4.20 -11.87
N GLU A 176 3.48 4.91 -12.92
CA GLU A 176 2.22 4.66 -13.65
C GLU A 176 1.82 3.17 -13.87
N THR A 177 0.62 2.80 -13.41
CA THR A 177 0.24 1.37 -13.24
C THR A 177 -1.23 1.08 -13.52
N LYS A 178 -1.47 0.00 -14.28
CA LYS A 178 -2.77 -0.57 -14.68
C LYS A 178 -2.67 -2.08 -14.91
N PHE A 179 -3.29 -3.03 -14.23
CA PHE A 179 -3.87 -3.12 -12.89
C PHE A 179 -2.97 -4.17 -12.18
N CYS A 180 -2.63 -4.06 -10.89
CA CYS A 180 -1.50 -4.79 -10.30
C CYS A 180 -1.75 -5.46 -8.93
N ILE A 181 -1.13 -6.63 -8.73
CA ILE A 181 -1.25 -7.46 -7.52
C ILE A 181 0.14 -7.67 -6.89
N ASN A 182 0.35 -7.06 -5.72
CA ASN A 182 1.46 -7.21 -4.78
C ASN A 182 2.86 -6.97 -5.40
N CYS A 183 3.22 -5.71 -5.66
CA CYS A 183 4.25 -5.33 -6.63
C CYS A 183 5.41 -4.47 -6.09
N TYR A 184 6.61 -4.64 -6.68
CA TYR A 184 7.88 -4.04 -6.23
C TYR A 184 8.84 -3.79 -7.42
N GLU A 185 9.76 -2.83 -7.44
CA GLU A 185 9.54 -1.37 -7.42
C GLU A 185 9.20 -0.96 -8.89
N VAL A 186 8.12 -0.23 -9.17
CA VAL A 186 7.49 -0.22 -10.54
C VAL A 186 7.28 1.13 -11.23
N PHE A 187 7.49 1.15 -12.56
CA PHE A 187 7.14 2.19 -13.57
C PHE A 187 7.47 1.66 -14.99
N GLU A 188 6.69 1.80 -16.07
CA GLU A 188 5.22 1.85 -16.22
C GLU A 188 4.76 0.45 -16.67
N GLN A 189 3.59 -0.03 -16.23
CA GLN A 189 3.21 -1.44 -16.43
C GLN A 189 1.72 -1.68 -16.72
N ASN A 190 1.47 -2.67 -17.60
CA ASN A 190 0.13 -3.07 -18.03
C ASN A 190 -0.12 -4.57 -17.78
N ARG A 191 -0.86 -4.88 -16.70
CA ARG A 191 -1.20 -6.22 -16.16
C ARG A 191 0.00 -7.01 -15.57
N CYS A 192 0.20 -6.90 -14.25
CA CYS A 192 1.26 -7.62 -13.53
C CYS A 192 0.80 -8.18 -12.17
N MET A 193 1.39 -9.31 -11.76
CA MET A 193 1.28 -9.87 -10.42
C MET A 193 2.65 -10.43 -10.00
N GLU A 194 3.15 -9.99 -8.83
CA GLU A 194 4.44 -10.42 -8.26
C GLU A 194 5.65 -10.26 -9.21
N ASN A 195 6.09 -9.02 -9.46
CA ASN A 195 7.31 -8.73 -10.23
C ASN A 195 8.31 -7.91 -9.39
N PHE A 196 9.59 -7.99 -9.76
CA PHE A 196 10.68 -7.22 -9.15
C PHE A 196 11.59 -6.57 -10.20
N ARG A 197 11.64 -5.23 -10.25
CA ARG A 197 12.48 -4.46 -11.20
C ARG A 197 12.25 -4.85 -12.66
N CYS A 198 11.01 -4.74 -13.10
CA CYS A 198 10.61 -4.97 -14.49
C CYS A 198 10.27 -3.63 -15.16
N TYR A 199 11.03 -3.24 -16.18
CA TYR A 199 10.91 -1.93 -16.84
C TYR A 199 10.24 -2.07 -18.21
N THR A 200 9.16 -1.33 -18.43
CA THR A 200 8.36 -1.31 -19.67
C THR A 200 7.97 -2.73 -20.11
N CYS A 201 7.36 -3.48 -19.19
CA CYS A 201 6.96 -4.87 -19.39
C CYS A 201 5.43 -5.05 -19.35
N ASN A 202 4.92 -6.02 -20.10
CA ASN A 202 3.48 -6.31 -20.21
C ASN A 202 3.22 -7.81 -19.99
N ASP A 203 2.08 -8.16 -19.38
CA ASP A 203 1.66 -9.56 -19.20
C ASP A 203 2.74 -10.45 -18.52
N CYS A 204 3.45 -9.89 -17.54
CA CYS A 204 4.55 -10.56 -16.83
C CYS A 204 4.12 -10.99 -15.42
N PHE A 205 4.43 -12.23 -15.05
CA PHE A 205 4.05 -12.84 -13.78
C PHE A 205 5.25 -13.53 -13.14
N TYR A 206 5.52 -13.29 -11.86
CA TYR A 206 6.64 -13.92 -11.15
C TYR A 206 8.00 -13.72 -11.83
N CYS A 207 8.27 -12.50 -12.30
CA CYS A 207 9.48 -12.17 -13.04
C CYS A 207 10.37 -11.18 -12.29
N ALA A 208 11.68 -11.27 -12.51
CA ALA A 208 12.64 -10.34 -11.89
C ALA A 208 13.73 -9.86 -12.87
N THR A 209 14.04 -8.57 -12.82
CA THR A 209 15.05 -7.91 -13.67
C THR A 209 14.73 -8.11 -15.16
N LEU A 210 13.58 -7.62 -15.61
CA LEU A 210 13.14 -7.66 -17.01
C LEU A 210 13.18 -6.27 -17.63
N GLU A 211 13.51 -6.19 -18.92
CA GLU A 211 13.49 -4.95 -19.69
C GLU A 211 12.82 -5.20 -21.06
N GLN A 212 11.80 -4.41 -21.40
CA GLN A 212 11.12 -4.48 -22.71
C GLN A 212 10.60 -5.89 -23.06
N CYS A 213 10.03 -6.58 -22.08
CA CYS A 213 9.53 -7.94 -22.23
C CYS A 213 7.98 -8.01 -22.26
N ASN A 214 7.46 -9.03 -22.93
CA ASN A 214 6.03 -9.31 -23.02
C ASN A 214 5.78 -10.79 -22.73
N ASN A 215 4.65 -11.16 -22.12
CA ASN A 215 4.25 -12.56 -21.93
C ASN A 215 5.36 -13.43 -21.32
N CYS A 216 5.81 -13.05 -20.12
CA CYS A 216 6.86 -13.79 -19.39
C CYS A 216 6.31 -14.34 -18.08
N LEU A 217 6.54 -15.63 -17.83
CA LEU A 217 6.23 -16.29 -16.56
C LEU A 217 7.52 -16.86 -15.97
N PHE A 218 7.72 -16.68 -14.66
CA PHE A 218 8.87 -17.24 -13.93
C PHE A 218 10.22 -16.97 -14.64
N SER A 219 10.40 -15.75 -15.16
CA SER A 219 11.53 -15.39 -16.02
C SER A 219 12.41 -14.35 -15.34
N PHE A 220 13.73 -14.46 -15.56
CA PHE A 220 14.75 -13.78 -14.78
C PHE A 220 15.85 -13.23 -15.69
N ASN A 221 16.25 -11.97 -15.48
CA ASN A 221 17.34 -11.31 -16.21
C ASN A 221 17.15 -11.35 -17.74
N GLN A 222 15.95 -11.03 -18.23
CA GLN A 222 15.61 -11.08 -19.66
C GLN A 222 15.46 -9.67 -20.26
N LYS A 223 15.83 -9.54 -21.54
CA LYS A 223 15.68 -8.29 -22.32
C LYS A 223 15.12 -8.60 -23.71
N ASN A 224 14.13 -7.82 -24.15
CA ASN A 224 13.49 -7.95 -25.47
C ASN A 224 12.96 -9.38 -25.74
N LYS A 225 12.30 -9.99 -24.75
CA LYS A 225 11.73 -11.34 -24.83
C LYS A 225 10.22 -11.35 -24.90
N ILE A 226 9.69 -12.35 -25.59
CA ILE A 226 8.26 -12.57 -25.83
C ILE A 226 7.99 -14.08 -25.66
N ASP A 227 6.87 -14.42 -25.03
CA ASP A 227 6.35 -15.79 -24.87
C ASP A 227 7.37 -16.74 -24.19
N CYS A 228 7.82 -16.37 -22.99
CA CYS A 228 8.84 -17.07 -22.21
C CYS A 228 8.33 -17.69 -20.90
N ILE A 229 8.77 -18.91 -20.60
CA ILE A 229 8.57 -19.59 -19.31
C ILE A 229 9.91 -20.10 -18.81
N GLY A 230 10.36 -19.70 -17.62
CA GLY A 230 11.63 -20.18 -17.06
C GLY A 230 12.86 -19.85 -17.92
N ASN A 231 12.87 -18.67 -18.55
CA ASN A 231 13.84 -18.23 -19.58
C ASN A 231 13.86 -19.05 -20.89
N LEU A 232 13.00 -20.07 -21.05
CA LEU A 232 12.78 -20.76 -22.32
C LEU A 232 11.74 -20.00 -23.14
N GLN A 233 12.13 -19.52 -24.31
CA GLN A 233 11.20 -18.99 -25.32
C GLN A 233 10.49 -20.15 -26.01
N LEU A 234 9.17 -20.03 -26.18
CA LEU A 234 8.29 -21.09 -26.68
C LEU A 234 7.57 -20.66 -27.96
N GLU A 235 7.11 -21.64 -28.73
CA GLU A 235 6.09 -21.40 -29.76
C GLU A 235 4.81 -20.87 -29.12
N LYS A 236 4.18 -19.90 -29.78
CA LYS A 236 3.10 -19.07 -29.23
C LYS A 236 1.93 -19.89 -28.69
N GLU A 237 1.43 -20.84 -29.45
CA GLU A 237 0.28 -21.68 -29.07
C GLU A 237 0.58 -22.49 -27.80
N LYS A 238 1.80 -23.05 -27.72
CA LYS A 238 2.29 -23.80 -26.56
C LYS A 238 2.50 -22.90 -25.35
N PHE A 239 2.99 -21.67 -25.55
CA PHE A 239 3.08 -20.68 -24.49
C PHE A 239 1.71 -20.38 -23.88
N PHE A 240 0.70 -20.04 -24.69
CA PHE A 240 -0.63 -19.70 -24.18
C PHE A 240 -1.35 -20.89 -23.51
N GLU A 241 -1.15 -22.12 -24.01
CA GLU A 241 -1.66 -23.33 -23.34
C GLU A 241 -1.08 -23.49 -21.92
N LEU A 242 0.24 -23.29 -21.77
CA LEU A 242 0.94 -23.40 -20.49
C LEU A 242 0.64 -22.21 -19.56
N LYS A 243 0.61 -20.96 -20.08
CA LYS A 243 0.22 -19.75 -19.34
C LYS A 243 -1.15 -19.95 -18.69
N LYS A 244 -2.13 -20.48 -19.43
CA LYS A 244 -3.47 -20.76 -18.87
C LYS A 244 -3.42 -21.72 -17.68
N LYS A 245 -2.76 -22.87 -17.84
CA LYS A 245 -2.64 -23.89 -16.77
C LYS A 245 -2.00 -23.32 -15.51
N LEU A 246 -0.90 -22.59 -15.67
CA LEU A 246 -0.17 -21.97 -14.55
C LEU A 246 -1.00 -20.89 -13.84
N LEU A 247 -1.75 -20.05 -14.58
CA LEU A 247 -2.61 -19.03 -13.98
C LEU A 247 -3.83 -19.64 -13.26
N ASP A 248 -4.41 -20.72 -13.80
CA ASP A 248 -5.46 -21.50 -13.12
C ASP A 248 -4.93 -22.08 -11.79
N GLU A 249 -3.72 -22.68 -11.78
CA GLU A 249 -3.07 -23.20 -10.56
C GLU A 249 -2.76 -22.11 -9.53
N MET A 250 -2.20 -20.96 -9.97
CA MET A 250 -1.96 -19.80 -9.11
C MET A 250 -3.25 -19.29 -8.46
N ARG A 251 -4.35 -19.21 -9.23
CA ARG A 251 -5.65 -18.74 -8.74
C ARG A 251 -6.20 -19.65 -7.64
N GLU A 252 -6.22 -20.97 -7.87
CA GLU A 252 -6.79 -21.90 -6.89
C GLU A 252 -5.94 -21.96 -5.61
N GLU A 253 -4.61 -21.88 -5.72
CA GLU A 253 -3.73 -21.84 -4.56
C GLU A 253 -3.91 -20.53 -3.76
N LEU A 254 -3.95 -19.38 -4.44
CA LEU A 254 -4.19 -18.08 -3.80
C LEU A 254 -5.59 -18.01 -3.15
N LYS A 255 -6.62 -18.56 -3.80
CA LYS A 255 -7.98 -18.65 -3.26
C LYS A 255 -8.06 -19.53 -2.00
N LYS A 256 -7.32 -20.63 -1.99
CA LYS A 256 -7.26 -21.60 -0.88
C LYS A 256 -6.45 -21.11 0.31
N LYS A 257 -5.30 -20.47 0.06
CA LYS A 257 -4.34 -20.06 1.10
C LYS A 257 -4.46 -18.61 1.53
N LYS A 258 -5.08 -17.75 0.71
CA LYS A 258 -5.09 -16.28 0.83
C LYS A 258 -3.71 -15.61 0.75
N GLU A 259 -2.68 -16.39 0.45
CA GLU A 259 -1.31 -15.94 0.19
C GLU A 259 -0.59 -16.99 -0.67
N ILE A 260 0.43 -16.54 -1.40
CA ILE A 260 1.37 -17.39 -2.15
C ILE A 260 2.80 -16.89 -1.90
N PRO A 261 3.85 -17.71 -2.14
CA PRO A 261 5.24 -17.26 -2.01
C PRO A 261 5.49 -16.07 -2.92
N SER A 262 6.26 -15.07 -2.47
CA SER A 262 6.53 -13.90 -3.30
C SER A 262 7.75 -14.10 -4.18
N ILE A 263 7.87 -13.32 -5.26
CA ILE A 263 9.07 -13.30 -6.11
C ILE A 263 10.33 -13.01 -5.28
N LEU A 264 10.21 -12.12 -4.29
CA LEU A 264 11.28 -11.79 -3.34
C LEU A 264 11.67 -12.96 -2.41
N ASP A 265 10.77 -13.91 -2.14
CA ASP A 265 11.11 -15.10 -1.36
C ASP A 265 11.80 -16.15 -2.23
N LEU A 266 11.30 -16.34 -3.46
CA LEU A 266 11.91 -17.24 -4.44
C LEU A 266 13.34 -16.82 -4.80
N MET A 267 13.65 -15.52 -4.76
CA MET A 267 14.99 -14.98 -5.04
C MET A 267 16.00 -15.13 -3.88
N LYS A 268 15.58 -15.52 -2.66
CA LYS A 268 16.49 -15.58 -1.50
C LYS A 268 17.33 -16.86 -1.41
N GLY A 269 16.85 -17.96 -2.02
CA GLY A 269 17.49 -19.29 -1.97
C GLY A 269 17.05 -20.12 -0.77
#